data_AF-A0A0D2DML8-F1
#
_entry.id   AF-A0A0D2DML8-F1
#
_cell.length_a   1.000
_cell.length_b   1.000
_cell.length_c   1.000
_cell.angle_alpha   90.00
_cell.angle_beta   90.00
_cell.angle_gamma   90.00
#
_symmetry.space_group_name_H-M   'P 1'
#
loop_
_entity.id
_entity.type
_entity.pdbx_description
1 polymer ?
#
loop_
_entity_poly.entity_id
_entity_poly.type
_entity_poly.pdbx_seq_one_letter_code
_entity_poly.pdbx_strand_id
1 'polypeptide(L)'
;MVGVPRSKGCRICVQRRVKCDLTRPKCKNCVKGNRPCPGYDTDLRIHDEGNKLRKRFGQKQLNETKSEADSSSPATSSHSQSSGSSPEDSVELVSRYGTPEYDSSYRADVLLPPRNPLISIVENQYRPDADLLSLGSIASTASNSPAQLCGGSINFDLPFSLALNDSLYSPHLAQEQLLGTFSSAISSTGSVQIFPRQIQSHTRWLAQLPTMFGSTLLDNTVRAVSLIHLSRIHQLASFEQESRRFYGKSLRLLNDALSDDTRGMSTETLSATILLSFYEMFASDSNQSWVRHAGGASTLMRIRGPSKHLSGLDRDVFLAYRHTIYIEAFQRDEPCFLSDPEWVDVAKQIHEDLRRSGTLQDERMELFDLAEEFYMENIFIPATCHDAMRSSKMRQVLSPDEYQLYRKSILDRSRNHRSKLKSINLRFRAAMKRMGVNTTILQTPDPVFPMQYSYVNVFIGSTHVGYYTIMIILNLILKEMESAEAPDKTGLYIMENRELAREICRTTSFMLTSSFLGPFYIIFALRLSLTVLEPGVERDWVLRKLHQIGNTHMKMAADIPPLEPDRRVEELTRIDPSEFDINWNDVEINLEDCHLDDV
;
A
#
# COMPACT_ATOMS: atom_id res chain seq x y z
N MET A 1 17.64 -15.45 -21.32
CA MET A 1 16.58 -16.48 -21.29
C MET A 1 16.86 -17.50 -20.17
N VAL A 2 16.51 -17.18 -18.92
CA VAL A 2 16.47 -18.11 -17.77
C VAL A 2 15.46 -17.52 -16.76
N GLY A 3 14.61 -18.26 -16.06
CA GLY A 3 14.24 -19.67 -16.26
C GLY A 3 12.89 -19.97 -15.59
N VAL A 4 11.84 -20.10 -16.40
CA VAL A 4 10.52 -20.56 -15.95
C VAL A 4 10.65 -21.97 -15.35
N PRO A 5 9.92 -22.33 -14.27
CA PRO A 5 9.84 -23.71 -13.79
C PRO A 5 9.37 -24.67 -14.91
N ARG A 6 10.31 -25.36 -15.56
CA ARG A 6 10.03 -26.24 -16.71
C ARG A 6 9.15 -27.46 -16.38
N SER A 7 8.92 -27.74 -15.10
CA SER A 7 8.04 -28.84 -14.66
C SER A 7 6.61 -28.36 -14.46
N LYS A 8 5.69 -28.94 -15.23
CA LYS A 8 4.23 -28.87 -14.98
C LYS A 8 3.78 -29.80 -13.82
N GLY A 9 4.69 -30.57 -13.25
CA GLY A 9 4.41 -31.60 -12.23
C GLY A 9 4.27 -31.06 -10.81
N CYS A 10 3.53 -31.78 -9.97
CA CYS A 10 3.30 -31.41 -8.58
C CYS A 10 4.60 -31.34 -7.74
N ARG A 11 4.59 -30.52 -6.68
CA ARG A 11 5.77 -30.24 -5.83
C ARG A 11 6.50 -31.50 -5.34
N ILE A 12 5.74 -32.53 -4.93
CA ILE A 12 6.28 -33.82 -4.46
C ILE A 12 7.00 -34.61 -5.56
N CYS A 13 6.51 -34.59 -6.81
CA CYS A 13 7.22 -35.23 -7.92
C CYS A 13 8.50 -34.47 -8.29
N VAL A 14 8.43 -33.13 -8.32
CA VAL A 14 9.58 -32.26 -8.61
C VAL A 14 10.69 -32.41 -7.57
N GLN A 15 10.34 -32.34 -6.28
CA GLN A 15 11.28 -32.51 -5.16
C GLN A 15 11.95 -33.90 -5.17
N ARG A 16 11.19 -34.94 -5.53
CA ARG A 16 11.70 -36.32 -5.71
C ARG A 16 12.42 -36.55 -7.05
N ARG A 17 12.51 -35.54 -7.92
CA ARG A 17 13.08 -35.60 -9.29
C ARG A 17 12.46 -36.69 -10.17
N VAL A 18 11.19 -37.06 -9.94
CA VAL A 18 10.45 -38.06 -10.74
C VAL A 18 9.46 -37.38 -11.71
N LYS A 19 9.23 -38.01 -12.87
CA LYS A 19 8.24 -37.53 -13.84
C LYS A 19 6.84 -37.59 -13.22
N CYS A 20 6.15 -36.46 -13.18
CA CYS A 20 4.76 -36.38 -12.76
C CYS A 20 3.83 -36.76 -13.92
N ASP A 21 2.75 -37.47 -13.62
CA ASP A 21 1.77 -37.97 -14.58
C ASP A 21 0.61 -36.98 -14.87
N LEU A 22 0.61 -35.81 -14.20
CA LEU A 22 -0.27 -34.66 -14.46
C LEU A 22 -1.78 -34.87 -14.27
N THR A 23 -2.24 -36.03 -13.78
CA THR A 23 -3.67 -36.26 -13.52
C THR A 23 -4.19 -35.37 -12.41
N ARG A 24 -5.31 -34.69 -12.64
CA ARG A 24 -6.05 -33.89 -11.65
C ARG A 24 -7.11 -34.74 -10.94
N PRO A 25 -7.46 -34.46 -9.67
CA PRO A 25 -6.87 -33.44 -8.80
C PRO A 25 -5.52 -33.87 -8.17
N LYS A 26 -5.22 -35.17 -8.09
CA LYS A 26 -3.99 -35.72 -7.48
C LYS A 26 -3.23 -36.62 -8.47
N CYS A 27 -1.90 -36.58 -8.45
CA CYS A 27 -1.05 -37.36 -9.35
C CYS A 27 -1.06 -38.86 -8.99
N LYS A 28 -1.16 -39.77 -9.97
CA LYS A 28 -1.15 -41.22 -9.75
C LYS A 28 0.17 -41.69 -9.14
N ASN A 29 1.31 -41.06 -9.48
CA ASN A 29 2.61 -41.34 -8.84
C ASN A 29 2.70 -40.92 -7.37
N CYS A 30 1.75 -40.08 -6.91
CA CYS A 30 1.61 -39.61 -5.54
C CYS A 30 0.69 -40.55 -4.76
N VAL A 31 -0.48 -40.87 -5.35
CA VAL A 31 -1.48 -41.80 -4.81
C VAL A 31 -0.91 -43.22 -4.68
N LYS A 32 -0.32 -43.79 -5.75
CA LYS A 32 0.37 -45.10 -5.69
C LYS A 32 1.56 -45.08 -4.74
N GLY A 33 2.18 -43.93 -4.54
CA GLY A 33 3.29 -43.74 -3.60
C GLY A 33 2.84 -43.48 -2.17
N ASN A 34 1.54 -43.59 -1.86
CA ASN A 34 0.87 -43.28 -0.59
C ASN A 34 1.34 -41.98 0.06
N ARG A 35 1.48 -40.91 -0.74
CA ARG A 35 1.95 -39.58 -0.32
C ARG A 35 0.88 -38.52 -0.56
N PRO A 36 0.74 -37.51 0.34
CA PRO A 36 -0.15 -36.38 0.09
C PRO A 36 0.30 -35.60 -1.15
N CYS A 37 -0.52 -35.63 -2.21
CA CYS A 37 -0.29 -34.81 -3.40
C CYS A 37 -0.82 -33.39 -3.14
N PRO A 38 0.02 -32.34 -3.16
CA PRO A 38 -0.40 -30.96 -2.90
C PRO A 38 -1.04 -30.31 -4.15
N GLY A 39 -1.88 -31.06 -4.86
CA GLY A 39 -2.39 -30.66 -6.18
C GLY A 39 -1.28 -30.36 -7.20
N TYR A 40 -1.55 -29.42 -8.10
CA TYR A 40 -0.58 -28.83 -9.01
C TYR A 40 -0.43 -27.37 -8.64
N ASP A 41 0.80 -26.96 -8.38
CA ASP A 41 1.15 -25.60 -7.98
C ASP A 41 0.74 -24.62 -9.09
N THR A 42 -0.20 -23.72 -8.78
CA THR A 42 -0.64 -22.62 -9.64
C THR A 42 -0.24 -21.26 -9.06
N ASP A 43 0.74 -21.23 -8.14
CA ASP A 43 1.27 -19.98 -7.60
C ASP A 43 1.89 -19.16 -8.73
N LEU A 44 1.21 -18.07 -9.08
CA LEU A 44 1.61 -17.14 -10.13
C LEU A 44 2.76 -16.26 -9.62
N ARG A 45 3.96 -16.82 -9.62
CA ARG A 45 5.17 -16.16 -9.12
C ARG A 45 5.52 -14.95 -9.99
N ILE A 46 5.18 -13.75 -9.50
CA ILE A 46 5.59 -12.48 -10.12
C ILE A 46 7.12 -12.39 -10.07
N HIS A 47 7.73 -12.30 -11.25
CA HIS A 47 9.15 -12.04 -11.43
C HIS A 47 9.38 -10.58 -11.84
N ASP A 48 10.45 -9.97 -11.31
CA ASP A 48 10.90 -8.64 -11.74
C ASP A 48 11.55 -8.72 -13.13
N GLU A 49 10.75 -8.41 -14.16
CA GLU A 49 11.23 -8.27 -15.54
C GLU A 49 11.83 -6.88 -15.82
N GLY A 50 11.83 -5.94 -14.86
CA GLY A 50 12.23 -4.54 -15.05
C GLY A 50 13.67 -4.38 -15.55
N ASN A 51 14.59 -5.23 -15.08
CA ASN A 51 15.97 -5.27 -15.60
C ASN A 51 16.10 -5.81 -17.04
N LYS A 52 15.11 -6.56 -17.54
CA LYS A 52 15.02 -6.99 -18.96
C LYS A 52 14.33 -5.92 -19.80
N LEU A 53 13.24 -5.34 -19.30
CA LEU A 53 12.54 -4.21 -19.93
C LEU A 53 13.51 -3.05 -20.14
N ARG A 54 14.29 -2.65 -19.12
CA ARG A 54 15.32 -1.60 -19.25
C ARG A 54 16.45 -1.96 -20.23
N LYS A 55 16.71 -3.24 -20.51
CA LYS A 55 17.70 -3.68 -21.52
C LYS A 55 17.13 -3.79 -22.94
N ARG A 56 15.81 -3.99 -23.10
CA ARG A 56 15.13 -4.04 -24.39
C ARG A 56 14.67 -2.65 -24.85
N PHE A 57 14.17 -1.85 -23.92
CA PHE A 57 13.44 -0.61 -24.17
C PHE A 57 14.07 0.64 -23.55
N GLY A 58 15.04 0.49 -22.62
CA GLY A 58 15.77 1.64 -22.10
C GLY A 58 16.53 2.33 -23.23
N GLN A 59 16.32 3.63 -23.39
CA GLN A 59 16.84 4.38 -24.53
C GLN A 59 18.38 4.33 -24.58
N LYS A 60 18.93 4.16 -25.80
CA LYS A 60 20.33 4.50 -26.07
C LYS A 60 20.49 6.03 -26.07
N GLN A 61 20.86 6.59 -24.92
CA GLN A 61 21.38 7.95 -24.78
C GLN A 61 22.57 7.90 -23.81
N LEU A 62 23.72 8.54 -24.04
CA LEU A 62 24.23 9.23 -25.24
C LEU A 62 25.75 9.01 -25.25
N ASN A 63 26.30 8.39 -26.31
CA ASN A 63 27.71 8.48 -26.75
C ASN A 63 27.96 7.50 -27.91
N GLU A 64 27.96 8.03 -29.14
CA GLU A 64 29.18 8.17 -29.96
C GLU A 64 28.80 8.73 -31.34
N THR A 65 29.35 9.89 -31.67
CA THR A 65 29.21 10.49 -33.01
C THR A 65 30.15 9.81 -33.99
N LYS A 66 29.59 9.12 -34.98
CA LYS A 66 30.25 9.00 -36.28
C LYS A 66 29.25 9.02 -37.41
N SER A 67 29.46 9.94 -38.34
CA SER A 67 28.71 10.05 -39.58
C SER A 67 29.08 8.91 -40.51
N GLU A 68 28.09 8.34 -41.18
CA GLU A 68 28.13 8.21 -42.64
C GLU A 68 26.68 8.13 -43.14
N ALA A 69 26.46 8.65 -44.34
CA ALA A 69 25.15 8.63 -44.97
C ALA A 69 25.22 7.70 -46.18
N ASP A 70 24.21 6.86 -46.34
CA ASP A 70 23.66 6.69 -47.69
C ASP A 70 22.15 6.37 -47.63
N SER A 71 21.57 6.20 -48.80
CA SER A 71 20.20 6.49 -49.12
C SER A 71 19.41 5.24 -49.52
N SER A 72 18.16 5.15 -49.09
CA SER A 72 17.00 4.78 -49.93
C SER A 72 15.72 4.55 -49.12
N SER A 73 14.62 5.09 -49.61
CA SER A 73 13.29 4.52 -49.41
C SER A 73 12.97 3.62 -50.62
N PRO A 74 12.06 2.66 -50.48
CA PRO A 74 10.77 2.88 -51.16
C PRO A 74 9.56 2.59 -50.27
N ALA A 75 8.37 2.89 -50.78
CA ALA A 75 7.11 2.83 -50.05
C ALA A 75 6.20 1.66 -50.50
N THR A 76 5.18 1.38 -49.67
CA THR A 76 3.88 0.78 -50.02
C THR A 76 3.83 -0.54 -50.83
N SER A 77 3.38 -1.62 -50.19
CA SER A 77 2.31 -2.46 -50.76
C SER A 77 1.50 -3.22 -49.70
N SER A 78 0.23 -2.85 -49.60
CA SER A 78 -0.97 -3.56 -49.14
C SER A 78 -0.96 -5.08 -48.80
N HIS A 79 -1.86 -5.42 -47.85
CA HIS A 79 -2.54 -6.71 -47.64
C HIS A 79 -1.77 -7.92 -47.09
N SER A 80 -2.12 -8.27 -45.84
CA SER A 80 -2.30 -9.65 -45.39
C SER A 80 -3.43 -9.70 -44.37
N GLN A 81 -4.59 -10.24 -44.76
CA GLN A 81 -5.64 -10.59 -43.80
C GLN A 81 -5.31 -11.95 -43.19
N SER A 82 -5.39 -12.09 -41.87
CA SER A 82 -5.34 -13.40 -41.20
C SER A 82 -6.34 -13.44 -40.05
N SER A 83 -7.52 -13.98 -40.34
CA SER A 83 -8.57 -14.27 -39.37
C SER A 83 -8.13 -15.38 -38.40
N GLY A 84 -7.92 -15.04 -37.13
CA GLY A 84 -7.75 -16.00 -36.03
C GLY A 84 -9.06 -16.18 -35.27
N SER A 85 -9.72 -17.32 -35.42
CA SER A 85 -11.05 -17.59 -34.87
C SER A 85 -11.07 -17.73 -33.34
N SER A 86 -12.06 -17.09 -32.70
CA SER A 86 -12.44 -17.36 -31.31
C SER A 86 -13.03 -18.77 -31.16
N PRO A 87 -12.76 -19.46 -30.04
CA PRO A 87 -13.71 -20.34 -29.39
C PRO A 87 -14.34 -19.61 -28.20
N GLU A 88 -15.66 -19.51 -28.19
CA GLU A 88 -16.44 -18.95 -27.09
C GLU A 88 -16.59 -20.01 -25.97
N ASP A 89 -16.03 -19.77 -24.79
CA ASP A 89 -16.37 -20.52 -23.57
C ASP A 89 -17.44 -19.74 -22.80
N SER A 90 -18.65 -20.29 -22.75
CA SER A 90 -19.84 -19.68 -22.16
C SER A 90 -19.79 -19.54 -20.63
N VAL A 91 -20.53 -18.57 -20.10
CA VAL A 91 -20.56 -18.25 -18.66
C VAL A 91 -21.71 -18.95 -17.97
N GLU A 92 -21.47 -20.14 -17.44
CA GLU A 92 -22.41 -20.81 -16.52
C GLU A 92 -22.21 -20.35 -15.07
N LEU A 93 -23.16 -19.56 -14.53
CA LEU A 93 -23.36 -19.45 -13.09
C LEU A 93 -24.31 -20.58 -12.63
N VAL A 94 -23.76 -21.66 -12.09
CA VAL A 94 -24.55 -22.74 -11.48
C VAL A 94 -24.48 -22.68 -9.96
N SER A 95 -25.64 -22.60 -9.33
CA SER A 95 -25.83 -22.76 -7.89
C SER A 95 -26.08 -24.23 -7.53
N ARG A 96 -25.36 -24.78 -6.54
CA ARG A 96 -25.92 -25.48 -5.36
C ARG A 96 -24.84 -26.15 -4.48
N TYR A 97 -25.16 -26.18 -3.19
CA TYR A 97 -24.59 -26.89 -2.02
C TYR A 97 -23.57 -28.03 -2.21
N GLY A 98 -22.60 -28.10 -1.29
CA GLY A 98 -21.75 -29.29 -1.09
C GLY A 98 -20.48 -29.08 -0.24
N THR A 99 -20.61 -28.70 1.03
CA THR A 99 -19.47 -28.69 1.99
C THR A 99 -19.19 -30.07 2.58
N PRO A 100 -17.91 -30.47 2.63
CA PRO A 100 -17.37 -31.23 3.76
C PRO A 100 -16.39 -30.37 4.58
N GLU A 101 -16.24 -30.70 5.85
CA GLU A 101 -15.31 -30.03 6.78
C GLU A 101 -13.84 -30.33 6.44
N TYR A 102 -12.92 -29.46 6.89
CA TYR A 102 -11.48 -29.75 6.87
C TYR A 102 -10.84 -29.38 8.21
N ASP A 103 -10.18 -30.37 8.81
CA ASP A 103 -9.56 -30.30 10.12
C ASP A 103 -8.23 -29.53 10.10
N SER A 104 -7.94 -28.82 11.20
CA SER A 104 -6.85 -27.87 11.33
C SER A 104 -5.64 -28.51 12.01
N SER A 105 -4.60 -28.89 11.25
CA SER A 105 -3.32 -29.28 11.87
C SER A 105 -2.04 -29.03 11.04
N TYR A 106 -0.99 -28.72 11.81
CA TYR A 106 0.46 -28.72 11.54
C TYR A 106 1.15 -27.73 10.57
N ARG A 107 1.96 -26.90 11.25
CA ARG A 107 3.21 -26.22 10.86
C ARG A 107 4.10 -27.02 9.89
N ALA A 108 4.93 -26.30 9.14
CA ALA A 108 6.23 -26.79 8.66
C ALA A 108 7.23 -25.62 8.50
N ASP A 109 8.38 -25.71 9.18
CA ASP A 109 9.45 -24.72 9.10
C ASP A 109 10.17 -24.74 7.74
N VAL A 110 10.40 -23.56 7.15
CA VAL A 110 11.33 -23.39 6.01
C VAL A 110 12.12 -22.08 6.18
N LEU A 111 13.44 -22.21 6.12
CA LEU A 111 14.45 -21.17 6.32
C LEU A 111 14.21 -19.88 5.51
N LEU A 112 14.29 -18.72 6.19
CA LEU A 112 14.16 -17.39 5.60
C LEU A 112 15.52 -16.77 5.20
N PRO A 113 15.64 -16.14 4.02
CA PRO A 113 16.67 -15.14 3.73
C PRO A 113 16.36 -13.79 4.41
N PRO A 114 17.33 -12.85 4.53
CA PRO A 114 17.28 -11.76 5.52
C PRO A 114 16.21 -10.68 5.30
N ARG A 115 15.83 -10.02 6.41
CA ARG A 115 14.86 -8.92 6.51
C ARG A 115 15.40 -7.59 5.96
N ASN A 116 14.49 -6.62 5.81
CA ASN A 116 14.76 -5.26 5.33
C ASN A 116 15.85 -4.53 6.17
N PRO A 117 16.89 -3.92 5.55
CA PRO A 117 17.95 -3.22 6.28
C PRO A 117 17.47 -2.03 7.15
N LEU A 118 16.32 -1.40 6.86
CA LEU A 118 15.73 -0.39 7.77
C LEU A 118 15.39 -0.96 9.16
N ILE A 119 15.16 -2.27 9.26
CA ILE A 119 14.91 -2.97 10.53
C ILE A 119 16.23 -3.31 11.24
N SER A 120 17.31 -3.56 10.48
CA SER A 120 18.62 -3.98 11.02
C SER A 120 19.34 -2.92 11.86
N ILE A 121 18.92 -1.66 11.79
CA ILE A 121 19.40 -0.57 12.64
C ILE A 121 18.84 -0.70 14.08
N VAL A 122 17.77 -1.47 14.28
CA VAL A 122 16.93 -1.45 15.50
C VAL A 122 17.06 -2.71 16.37
N GLU A 123 17.53 -3.85 15.83
CA GLU A 123 17.49 -5.17 16.51
C GLU A 123 18.55 -5.39 17.63
N ASN A 124 19.26 -4.35 18.11
CA ASN A 124 20.34 -4.46 19.13
C ASN A 124 20.10 -3.61 20.40
N GLN A 125 18.99 -3.86 21.13
CA GLN A 125 18.90 -3.56 22.57
C GLN A 125 17.83 -4.41 23.29
N TYR A 126 18.07 -4.66 24.58
CA TYR A 126 17.60 -5.75 25.45
C TYR A 126 16.08 -5.92 25.72
N ARG A 127 15.75 -6.95 26.53
CA ARG A 127 14.43 -7.60 26.80
C ARG A 127 14.44 -8.17 28.25
N PRO A 128 13.38 -8.81 28.80
CA PRO A 128 11.93 -8.52 28.82
C PRO A 128 11.53 -7.55 29.98
N ASP A 129 10.33 -7.44 30.59
CA ASP A 129 9.04 -8.22 30.73
C ASP A 129 7.77 -7.31 30.57
N ALA A 130 6.47 -7.69 30.60
CA ALA A 130 5.59 -8.77 31.20
C ALA A 130 5.02 -8.47 32.62
N ASP A 131 3.79 -8.88 32.99
CA ASP A 131 2.67 -9.54 32.28
C ASP A 131 1.32 -8.77 32.56
N LEU A 132 0.07 -9.23 32.73
CA LEU A 132 -0.64 -10.53 32.86
C LEU A 132 -2.10 -10.39 32.31
N LEU A 133 -2.97 -11.40 32.52
CA LEU A 133 -4.36 -11.52 32.00
C LEU A 133 -5.41 -11.43 33.14
N SER A 134 -6.75 -11.44 32.98
CA SER A 134 -7.71 -11.69 31.87
C SER A 134 -9.02 -10.88 32.14
N LEU A 135 -10.32 -11.16 31.82
CA LEU A 135 -11.13 -12.24 31.21
C LEU A 135 -12.54 -11.70 30.80
N GLY A 136 -13.33 -12.42 29.97
CA GLY A 136 -14.82 -12.41 30.06
C GLY A 136 -15.66 -11.90 28.86
N SER A 137 -16.90 -12.44 28.70
CA SER A 137 -17.88 -12.13 27.63
C SER A 137 -19.33 -12.49 28.02
N ILE A 138 -20.32 -11.64 27.71
CA ILE A 138 -21.79 -11.89 27.83
C ILE A 138 -22.54 -11.15 26.69
N ALA A 139 -23.71 -11.65 26.25
CA ALA A 139 -24.58 -11.01 25.23
C ALA A 139 -26.09 -11.13 25.53
N SER A 140 -26.88 -10.15 25.05
CA SER A 140 -28.36 -10.05 25.03
C SER A 140 -28.74 -8.90 24.05
N THR A 141 -29.73 -8.84 23.15
CA THR A 141 -31.05 -9.46 22.81
C THR A 141 -32.21 -8.48 22.98
N ALA A 142 -32.94 -8.19 21.89
CA ALA A 142 -34.27 -7.52 21.79
C ALA A 142 -34.36 -6.01 22.18
N SER A 143 -35.32 -5.19 21.70
CA SER A 143 -36.19 -5.23 20.49
C SER A 143 -36.95 -3.88 20.29
N ASN A 144 -37.67 -3.76 19.16
CA ASN A 144 -38.79 -2.84 18.88
C ASN A 144 -38.57 -1.40 18.36
N SER A 145 -39.54 -0.98 17.55
CA SER A 145 -39.87 0.36 17.00
C SER A 145 -41.42 0.49 17.11
N PRO A 146 -42.19 1.44 16.50
CA PRO A 146 -41.84 2.55 15.61
C PRO A 146 -42.56 3.90 15.92
N ALA A 147 -42.37 4.91 15.05
CA ALA A 147 -43.27 6.06 14.91
C ALA A 147 -43.26 6.57 13.45
N GLN A 148 -44.38 7.13 12.97
CA GLN A 148 -44.57 7.62 11.59
C GLN A 148 -44.84 9.13 11.56
N LEU A 149 -44.48 9.80 10.46
CA LEU A 149 -45.18 11.00 9.98
C LEU A 149 -45.28 10.95 8.44
N CYS A 150 -46.36 11.51 7.88
CA CYS A 150 -46.71 11.44 6.46
C CYS A 150 -46.93 12.84 5.87
N GLY A 151 -46.82 12.96 4.52
CA GLY A 151 -47.44 14.06 3.78
C GLY A 151 -46.69 14.49 2.51
N GLY A 152 -47.31 14.33 1.33
CA GLY A 152 -46.82 14.94 0.08
C GLY A 152 -46.82 14.02 -1.15
N SER A 153 -47.99 13.55 -1.59
CA SER A 153 -48.10 12.68 -2.78
C SER A 153 -48.16 13.48 -4.09
N ILE A 154 -47.35 13.11 -5.09
CA ILE A 154 -47.60 13.40 -6.51
C ILE A 154 -47.64 12.05 -7.22
N ASN A 155 -48.75 11.77 -7.91
CA ASN A 155 -49.01 10.45 -8.48
C ASN A 155 -48.74 10.43 -9.99
N PHE A 156 -47.91 9.49 -10.45
CA PHE A 156 -47.57 9.28 -11.86
C PHE A 156 -48.03 7.88 -12.30
N ASP A 157 -49.33 7.61 -12.20
CA ASP A 157 -49.96 6.40 -12.73
C ASP A 157 -50.01 6.41 -14.27
N LEU A 158 -48.86 6.15 -14.89
CA LEU A 158 -48.75 5.67 -16.26
C LEU A 158 -48.03 4.30 -16.22
N PRO A 159 -48.71 3.18 -16.52
CA PRO A 159 -48.12 1.84 -16.40
C PRO A 159 -47.17 1.54 -17.56
N PHE A 160 -45.98 2.16 -17.55
CA PHE A 160 -44.89 1.85 -18.48
C PHE A 160 -44.21 0.54 -18.09
N SER A 161 -44.94 -0.58 -18.27
CA SER A 161 -44.43 -1.93 -18.07
C SER A 161 -43.51 -2.33 -19.24
N LEU A 162 -42.32 -1.72 -19.30
CA LEU A 162 -41.23 -2.24 -20.12
C LEU A 162 -40.52 -3.35 -19.33
N ALA A 163 -41.26 -4.44 -19.14
CA ALA A 163 -40.78 -5.67 -18.53
C ALA A 163 -39.75 -6.33 -19.45
N LEU A 164 -38.47 -6.03 -19.20
CA LEU A 164 -37.35 -6.81 -19.71
C LEU A 164 -37.39 -8.18 -19.02
N ASN A 165 -38.15 -9.11 -19.61
CA ASN A 165 -38.31 -10.48 -19.11
C ASN A 165 -36.96 -11.23 -19.04
N ASP A 166 -35.99 -10.83 -19.86
CA ASP A 166 -34.60 -11.22 -19.79
C ASP A 166 -33.73 -10.04 -19.34
N SER A 167 -32.79 -10.30 -18.43
CA SER A 167 -31.74 -9.33 -18.09
C SER A 167 -30.92 -8.98 -19.34
N LEU A 168 -30.88 -7.69 -19.72
CA LEU A 168 -30.09 -7.21 -20.86
C LEU A 168 -28.58 -7.42 -20.63
N TYR A 169 -28.09 -8.60 -20.99
CA TYR A 169 -26.69 -8.98 -20.86
C TYR A 169 -25.83 -8.31 -21.94
N SER A 170 -25.47 -7.05 -21.71
CA SER A 170 -24.36 -6.40 -22.40
C SER A 170 -23.06 -6.67 -21.61
N PRO A 171 -22.09 -7.43 -22.17
CA PRO A 171 -20.82 -7.68 -21.50
C PRO A 171 -20.04 -6.40 -21.18
N HIS A 172 -20.21 -5.36 -22.02
CA HIS A 172 -19.62 -4.04 -21.83
C HIS A 172 -20.29 -3.28 -20.68
N LEU A 173 -21.63 -3.32 -20.56
CA LEU A 173 -22.33 -2.68 -19.45
C LEU A 173 -21.98 -3.34 -18.11
N ALA A 174 -21.88 -4.68 -18.07
CA ALA A 174 -21.41 -5.41 -16.89
C ALA A 174 -19.95 -5.06 -16.53
N GLN A 175 -19.10 -4.81 -17.54
CA GLN A 175 -17.72 -4.34 -17.37
C GLN A 175 -17.67 -2.92 -16.79
N GLU A 176 -18.48 -2.00 -17.31
CA GLU A 176 -18.62 -0.63 -16.81
C GLU A 176 -19.19 -0.59 -15.40
N GLN A 177 -20.15 -1.44 -15.06
CA GLN A 177 -20.67 -1.59 -13.70
C GLN A 177 -19.58 -2.07 -12.74
N LEU A 178 -18.82 -3.11 -13.09
CA LEU A 178 -17.69 -3.60 -12.27
C LEU A 178 -16.61 -2.53 -12.07
N LEU A 179 -16.26 -1.77 -13.12
CA LEU A 179 -15.32 -0.65 -13.01
C LEU A 179 -15.90 0.50 -12.19
N GLY A 180 -17.19 0.81 -12.34
CA GLY A 180 -17.90 1.85 -11.60
C GLY A 180 -17.95 1.56 -10.10
N THR A 181 -18.27 0.32 -9.72
CA THR A 181 -18.25 -0.15 -8.32
C THR A 181 -16.85 -0.14 -7.71
N PHE A 182 -15.81 -0.42 -8.49
CA PHE A 182 -14.42 -0.24 -8.03
C PHE A 182 -14.06 1.26 -7.91
N SER A 183 -14.47 2.09 -8.87
CA SER A 183 -14.17 3.53 -8.94
C SER A 183 -14.85 4.35 -7.83
N SER A 184 -16.06 3.97 -7.41
CA SER A 184 -16.75 4.56 -6.27
C SER A 184 -16.12 4.16 -4.93
N ALA A 185 -15.57 2.95 -4.81
CA ALA A 185 -14.81 2.55 -3.62
C ALA A 185 -13.47 3.27 -3.47
N ILE A 186 -12.89 3.77 -4.58
CA ILE A 186 -11.72 4.67 -4.59
C ILE A 186 -12.12 6.10 -4.19
N SER A 187 -13.28 6.57 -4.65
CA SER A 187 -13.68 7.99 -4.64
C SER A 187 -14.83 8.24 -3.65
N SER A 188 -14.52 8.69 -2.43
CA SER A 188 -15.52 8.87 -1.36
C SER A 188 -16.73 9.70 -1.80
N THR A 189 -17.91 9.06 -1.80
CA THR A 189 -19.17 9.63 -2.29
C THR A 189 -19.68 10.76 -1.39
N GLY A 190 -19.35 12.01 -1.75
CA GLY A 190 -19.89 13.21 -1.09
C GLY A 190 -19.15 14.52 -1.38
N SER A 191 -17.84 14.48 -1.69
CA SER A 191 -16.98 15.68 -1.68
C SER A 191 -16.80 16.40 -3.02
N VAL A 192 -17.56 16.04 -4.06
CA VAL A 192 -17.30 16.40 -5.48
C VAL A 192 -17.29 17.91 -5.77
N GLN A 193 -18.05 18.72 -5.01
CA GLN A 193 -18.19 20.16 -5.26
C GLN A 193 -17.21 21.06 -4.46
N ILE A 194 -16.43 20.52 -3.53
CA ILE A 194 -15.54 21.32 -2.68
C ILE A 194 -14.16 21.47 -3.33
N PHE A 195 -13.60 20.38 -3.86
CA PHE A 195 -12.21 20.29 -4.32
C PHE A 195 -12.06 20.42 -5.84
N PRO A 196 -10.94 20.97 -6.35
CA PRO A 196 -10.60 20.92 -7.76
C PRO A 196 -10.63 19.51 -8.35
N ARG A 197 -11.22 19.36 -9.54
CA ARG A 197 -11.20 18.11 -10.33
C ARG A 197 -9.76 17.70 -10.67
N GLN A 198 -8.85 18.66 -10.71
CA GLN A 198 -7.41 18.51 -10.87
C GLN A 198 -6.80 17.50 -9.88
N ILE A 199 -7.27 17.50 -8.62
CA ILE A 199 -6.79 16.61 -7.54
C ILE A 199 -7.38 15.18 -7.65
N GLN A 200 -8.47 15.00 -8.40
CA GLN A 200 -9.24 13.75 -8.49
C GLN A 200 -8.62 12.76 -9.50
N SER A 201 -7.30 12.58 -9.46
CA SER A 201 -6.50 11.88 -10.48
C SER A 201 -6.96 10.44 -10.76
N HIS A 202 -7.25 9.64 -9.72
CA HIS A 202 -7.77 8.28 -9.89
C HIS A 202 -9.13 8.27 -10.59
N THR A 203 -10.05 9.14 -10.16
CA THR A 203 -11.40 9.25 -10.72
C THR A 203 -11.33 9.64 -12.20
N ARG A 204 -10.44 10.58 -12.56
CA ARG A 204 -10.19 10.99 -13.95
C ARG A 204 -9.62 9.87 -14.81
N TRP A 205 -8.59 9.17 -14.33
CA TRP A 205 -7.98 8.04 -15.05
C TRP A 205 -9.00 6.93 -15.33
N LEU A 206 -9.74 6.52 -14.30
CA LEU A 206 -10.64 5.37 -14.39
C LEU A 206 -11.90 5.67 -15.21
N ALA A 207 -12.41 6.90 -15.17
CA ALA A 207 -13.52 7.33 -16.03
C ALA A 207 -13.18 7.27 -17.55
N GLN A 208 -11.89 7.22 -17.91
CA GLN A 208 -11.46 7.08 -19.31
C GLN A 208 -11.26 5.61 -19.74
N LEU A 209 -11.09 4.66 -18.81
CA LEU A 209 -10.84 3.25 -19.15
C LEU A 209 -11.92 2.56 -20.01
N PRO A 210 -13.23 2.87 -19.91
CA PRO A 210 -14.25 2.28 -20.79
C PRO A 210 -13.98 2.48 -22.28
N THR A 211 -13.28 3.57 -22.66
CA THR A 211 -12.88 3.82 -24.07
C THR A 211 -11.89 2.80 -24.63
N MET A 212 -11.32 1.93 -23.78
CA MET A 212 -10.43 0.83 -24.15
C MET A 212 -11.05 -0.55 -23.89
N PHE A 213 -12.33 -0.68 -23.52
CA PHE A 213 -12.98 -1.98 -23.34
C PHE A 213 -13.12 -2.75 -24.65
N GLY A 214 -13.20 -4.08 -24.56
CA GLY A 214 -12.96 -5.00 -25.67
C GLY A 214 -11.47 -5.37 -25.83
N SER A 215 -10.56 -4.70 -25.12
CA SER A 215 -9.15 -5.09 -25.04
C SER A 215 -8.96 -6.20 -24.00
N THR A 216 -8.44 -7.34 -24.46
CA THR A 216 -8.48 -8.57 -23.65
C THR A 216 -7.65 -8.50 -22.36
N LEU A 217 -6.56 -7.74 -22.32
CA LEU A 217 -5.75 -7.61 -21.11
C LEU A 217 -6.43 -6.70 -20.08
N LEU A 218 -6.89 -5.50 -20.48
CA LEU A 218 -7.62 -4.60 -19.58
C LEU A 218 -8.91 -5.23 -19.05
N ASP A 219 -9.71 -5.86 -19.91
CA ASP A 219 -11.02 -6.39 -19.53
C ASP A 219 -10.91 -7.48 -18.45
N ASN A 220 -9.96 -8.41 -18.60
CA ASN A 220 -9.74 -9.46 -17.61
C ASN A 220 -9.12 -8.87 -16.33
N THR A 221 -8.36 -7.78 -16.43
CA THR A 221 -7.73 -7.12 -15.28
C THR A 221 -8.73 -6.33 -14.43
N VAL A 222 -9.62 -5.56 -15.06
CA VAL A 222 -10.72 -4.87 -14.38
C VAL A 222 -11.63 -5.87 -13.67
N ARG A 223 -11.97 -7.00 -14.30
CA ARG A 223 -12.71 -8.09 -13.63
C ARG A 223 -11.96 -8.63 -12.42
N ALA A 224 -10.65 -8.89 -12.54
CA ALA A 224 -9.85 -9.40 -11.44
C ALA A 224 -9.89 -8.46 -10.22
N VAL A 225 -9.58 -7.17 -10.40
CA VAL A 225 -9.49 -6.21 -9.29
C VAL A 225 -10.87 -5.89 -8.68
N SER A 226 -11.92 -5.75 -9.51
CA SER A 226 -13.28 -5.52 -9.00
C SER A 226 -13.83 -6.72 -8.22
N LEU A 227 -13.57 -7.95 -8.66
CA LEU A 227 -14.06 -9.16 -7.98
C LEU A 227 -13.31 -9.45 -6.67
N ILE A 228 -11.99 -9.25 -6.58
CA ILE A 228 -11.30 -9.43 -5.29
C ILE A 228 -11.71 -8.35 -4.28
N HIS A 229 -11.94 -7.11 -4.74
CA HIS A 229 -12.46 -6.02 -3.92
C HIS A 229 -13.86 -6.33 -3.36
N LEU A 230 -14.79 -6.77 -4.22
CA LEU A 230 -16.13 -7.21 -3.80
C LEU A 230 -16.07 -8.44 -2.88
N SER A 231 -15.15 -9.38 -3.13
CA SER A 231 -14.90 -10.52 -2.25
C SER A 231 -14.49 -10.10 -0.85
N ARG A 232 -13.64 -9.07 -0.70
CA ARG A 232 -13.23 -8.53 0.62
C ARG A 232 -14.38 -7.80 1.33
N ILE A 233 -15.15 -6.97 0.62
CA ILE A 233 -16.32 -6.27 1.21
C ILE A 233 -17.38 -7.26 1.71
N HIS A 234 -17.75 -8.25 0.90
CA HIS A 234 -18.85 -9.17 1.20
C HIS A 234 -18.41 -10.49 1.83
N GLN A 235 -17.11 -10.69 2.02
CA GLN A 235 -16.48 -11.93 2.54
C GLN A 235 -16.82 -13.20 1.72
N LEU A 236 -16.99 -13.04 0.40
CA LEU A 236 -17.44 -14.09 -0.52
C LEU A 236 -16.28 -14.82 -1.20
N ALA A 237 -16.01 -16.06 -0.78
CA ALA A 237 -14.94 -16.91 -1.32
C ALA A 237 -15.11 -17.26 -2.82
N SER A 238 -16.34 -17.29 -3.33
CA SER A 238 -16.63 -17.50 -4.76
C SER A 238 -16.08 -16.39 -5.64
N PHE A 239 -16.22 -15.13 -5.20
CA PHE A 239 -15.64 -13.98 -5.89
C PHE A 239 -14.10 -13.99 -5.81
N GLU A 240 -13.49 -14.46 -4.71
CA GLU A 240 -12.03 -14.62 -4.64
C GLU A 240 -11.53 -15.72 -5.59
N GLN A 241 -12.26 -16.83 -5.73
CA GLN A 241 -11.89 -17.89 -6.67
C GLN A 241 -11.92 -17.42 -8.13
N GLU A 242 -12.98 -16.71 -8.53
CA GLU A 242 -13.11 -16.22 -9.91
C GLU A 242 -12.18 -15.01 -10.16
N SER A 243 -11.94 -14.15 -9.17
CA SER A 243 -10.94 -13.07 -9.29
C SER A 243 -9.54 -13.63 -9.56
N ARG A 244 -9.16 -14.74 -8.90
CA ARG A 244 -7.89 -15.46 -9.13
C ARG A 244 -7.80 -16.04 -10.55
N ARG A 245 -8.91 -16.52 -11.12
CA ARG A 245 -8.98 -17.01 -12.52
C ARG A 245 -8.72 -15.87 -13.51
N PHE A 246 -9.40 -14.73 -13.34
CA PHE A 246 -9.19 -13.53 -14.15
C PHE A 246 -7.77 -12.99 -14.01
N TYR A 247 -7.26 -12.86 -12.77
CA TYR A 247 -5.89 -12.42 -12.48
C TYR A 247 -4.83 -13.27 -13.19
N GLY A 248 -4.95 -14.60 -13.10
CA GLY A 248 -4.03 -15.52 -13.77
C GLY A 248 -4.08 -15.43 -15.30
N LYS A 249 -5.22 -15.04 -15.90
CA LYS A 249 -5.34 -14.77 -17.33
C LYS A 249 -4.69 -13.42 -17.69
N SER A 250 -4.95 -12.37 -16.92
CA SER A 250 -4.30 -11.06 -17.08
C SER A 250 -2.78 -11.14 -17.01
N LEU A 251 -2.21 -11.89 -16.07
CA LEU A 251 -0.76 -12.07 -15.99
C LEU A 251 -0.15 -12.73 -17.25
N ARG A 252 -0.87 -13.65 -17.91
CA ARG A 252 -0.41 -14.22 -19.19
C ARG A 252 -0.46 -13.17 -20.29
N LEU A 253 -1.63 -12.54 -20.48
CA LEU A 253 -1.83 -11.50 -21.49
C LEU A 253 -0.86 -10.31 -21.31
N LEU A 254 -0.49 -9.97 -20.07
CA LEU A 254 0.51 -8.94 -19.77
C LEU A 254 1.91 -9.37 -20.22
N ASN A 255 2.33 -10.61 -19.95
CA ASN A 255 3.61 -11.13 -20.45
C ASN A 255 3.61 -11.21 -22.00
N ASP A 256 2.49 -11.59 -22.61
CA ASP A 256 2.32 -11.64 -24.06
C ASP A 256 2.28 -10.25 -24.71
N ALA A 257 1.87 -9.21 -23.96
CA ALA A 257 1.95 -7.80 -24.36
C ALA A 257 3.36 -7.22 -24.18
N LEU A 258 4.01 -7.45 -23.03
CA LEU A 258 5.39 -7.02 -22.76
C LEU A 258 6.44 -7.71 -23.64
N SER A 259 6.08 -8.84 -24.27
CA SER A 259 6.89 -9.52 -25.29
C SER A 259 6.91 -8.80 -26.65
N ASP A 260 6.03 -7.82 -26.86
CA ASP A 260 5.82 -7.05 -28.08
C ASP A 260 6.15 -5.58 -27.84
N ASP A 261 6.93 -4.99 -28.74
CA ASP A 261 7.52 -3.67 -28.49
C ASP A 261 6.51 -2.52 -28.61
N THR A 262 5.39 -2.74 -29.31
CA THR A 262 4.30 -1.76 -29.45
C THR A 262 3.27 -1.92 -28.34
N ARG A 263 2.83 -3.16 -28.07
CA ARG A 263 1.81 -3.45 -27.04
C ARG A 263 2.38 -3.34 -25.62
N GLY A 264 3.64 -3.70 -25.42
CA GLY A 264 4.35 -3.48 -24.16
C GLY A 264 4.46 -1.99 -23.78
N MET A 265 4.46 -1.12 -24.80
CA MET A 265 4.46 0.34 -24.66
C MET A 265 3.07 0.97 -24.86
N SER A 266 1.98 0.21 -24.71
CA SER A 266 0.62 0.75 -24.72
C SER A 266 0.18 1.29 -23.35
N THR A 267 -0.75 2.25 -23.35
CA THR A 267 -1.34 2.82 -22.13
C THR A 267 -2.31 1.83 -21.46
N GLU A 268 -2.84 0.87 -22.23
CA GLU A 268 -3.53 -0.32 -21.74
C GLU A 268 -2.60 -1.16 -20.85
N THR A 269 -1.40 -1.50 -21.32
CA THR A 269 -0.41 -2.31 -20.59
C THR A 269 0.02 -1.65 -19.28
N LEU A 270 0.25 -0.32 -19.29
CA LEU A 270 0.55 0.42 -18.07
C LEU A 270 -0.65 0.44 -17.10
N SER A 271 -1.86 0.72 -17.59
CA SER A 271 -3.08 0.72 -16.78
C SER A 271 -3.36 -0.67 -16.17
N ALA A 272 -3.19 -1.73 -16.94
CA ALA A 272 -3.34 -3.11 -16.48
C ALA A 272 -2.30 -3.45 -15.41
N THR A 273 -1.02 -3.10 -15.60
CA THR A 273 0.02 -3.31 -14.58
C THR A 273 -0.32 -2.63 -13.26
N ILE A 274 -0.86 -1.41 -13.31
CA ILE A 274 -1.30 -0.66 -12.12
C ILE A 274 -2.51 -1.34 -11.46
N LEU A 275 -3.54 -1.74 -12.22
CA LEU A 275 -4.70 -2.42 -11.66
C LEU A 275 -4.35 -3.81 -11.07
N LEU A 276 -3.34 -4.49 -11.63
CA LEU A 276 -2.79 -5.73 -11.05
C LEU A 276 -1.99 -5.47 -9.76
N SER A 277 -1.36 -4.30 -9.61
CA SER A 277 -0.79 -3.87 -8.32
C SER A 277 -1.89 -3.72 -7.25
N PHE A 278 -3.02 -3.09 -7.59
CA PHE A 278 -4.17 -2.99 -6.68
C PHE A 278 -4.81 -4.36 -6.39
N TYR A 279 -4.84 -5.30 -7.35
CA TYR A 279 -5.27 -6.67 -7.10
C TYR A 279 -4.45 -7.34 -5.98
N GLU A 280 -3.12 -7.27 -6.08
CA GLU A 280 -2.22 -7.86 -5.07
C GLU A 280 -2.40 -7.23 -3.67
N MET A 281 -2.79 -5.95 -3.60
CA MET A 281 -3.08 -5.27 -2.33
C MET A 281 -4.23 -5.92 -1.54
N PHE A 282 -5.20 -6.53 -2.22
CA PHE A 282 -6.30 -7.29 -1.61
C PHE A 282 -6.02 -8.80 -1.50
N ALA A 283 -5.26 -9.34 -2.45
CA ALA A 283 -5.10 -10.78 -2.63
C ALA A 283 -3.93 -11.38 -1.85
N SER A 284 -2.78 -10.69 -1.79
CA SER A 284 -1.54 -11.27 -1.27
C SER A 284 -1.45 -11.27 0.25
N ASP A 285 -0.94 -12.38 0.77
CA ASP A 285 -0.54 -12.53 2.17
C ASP A 285 0.80 -11.82 2.49
N SER A 286 1.53 -11.31 1.47
CA SER A 286 2.83 -10.65 1.63
C SER A 286 2.90 -9.29 0.92
N ASN A 287 3.57 -8.33 1.56
CA ASN A 287 3.89 -7.02 1.00
C ASN A 287 4.63 -7.10 -0.36
N GLN A 288 5.42 -8.15 -0.60
CA GLN A 288 6.34 -8.27 -1.73
C GLN A 288 5.69 -8.33 -3.12
N SER A 289 4.48 -8.89 -3.24
CA SER A 289 3.80 -9.06 -4.53
C SER A 289 3.34 -7.72 -5.11
N TRP A 290 2.77 -6.86 -4.26
CA TRP A 290 2.42 -5.48 -4.56
C TRP A 290 3.65 -4.69 -5.04
N VAL A 291 4.75 -4.72 -4.28
CA VAL A 291 5.97 -3.95 -4.59
C VAL A 291 6.56 -4.32 -5.96
N ARG A 292 6.43 -5.59 -6.39
CA ARG A 292 6.90 -6.02 -7.72
C ARG A 292 6.06 -5.44 -8.87
N HIS A 293 4.74 -5.35 -8.73
CA HIS A 293 3.91 -4.68 -9.73
C HIS A 293 4.11 -3.16 -9.70
N ALA A 294 4.31 -2.57 -8.51
CA ALA A 294 4.65 -1.15 -8.38
C ALA A 294 5.99 -0.82 -9.08
N GLY A 295 7.04 -1.61 -8.85
CA GLY A 295 8.31 -1.50 -9.56
C GLY A 295 8.23 -1.80 -11.06
N GLY A 296 7.32 -2.69 -11.46
CA GLY A 296 6.99 -2.94 -12.87
C GLY A 296 6.38 -1.72 -13.55
N ALA A 297 5.35 -1.10 -12.95
CA ALA A 297 4.72 0.12 -13.45
C ALA A 297 5.65 1.34 -13.39
N SER A 298 6.43 1.49 -12.31
CA SER A 298 7.52 2.46 -12.13
C SER A 298 8.55 2.35 -13.26
N THR A 299 8.97 1.11 -13.60
CA THR A 299 9.90 0.84 -14.71
C THR A 299 9.27 1.13 -16.08
N LEU A 300 8.01 0.72 -16.32
CA LEU A 300 7.31 1.00 -17.58
C LEU A 300 7.15 2.50 -17.80
N MET A 301 6.71 3.25 -16.79
CA MET A 301 6.56 4.70 -16.86
C MET A 301 7.90 5.39 -17.17
N ARG A 302 8.98 4.99 -16.49
CA ARG A 302 10.34 5.50 -16.75
C ARG A 302 10.80 5.21 -18.19
N ILE A 303 10.49 4.04 -18.72
CA ILE A 303 10.87 3.59 -20.08
C ILE A 303 10.06 4.28 -21.18
N ARG A 304 8.76 4.53 -20.98
CA ARG A 304 7.91 5.32 -21.89
C ARG A 304 8.46 6.72 -22.12
N GLY A 305 9.13 7.25 -21.10
CA GLY A 305 9.79 8.55 -21.11
C GLY A 305 8.84 9.70 -20.76
N PRO A 306 9.40 10.81 -20.23
CA PRO A 306 8.62 11.91 -19.65
C PRO A 306 7.58 12.50 -20.62
N SER A 307 7.93 12.67 -21.90
CA SER A 307 7.05 13.28 -22.90
C SER A 307 5.76 12.51 -23.19
N LYS A 308 5.71 11.19 -22.93
CA LYS A 308 4.49 10.39 -23.09
C LYS A 308 3.41 10.74 -22.06
N HIS A 309 3.79 11.32 -20.91
CA HIS A 309 2.90 11.58 -19.78
C HIS A 309 2.41 13.04 -19.68
N LEU A 310 2.68 13.87 -20.68
CA LEU A 310 2.27 15.29 -20.70
C LEU A 310 0.76 15.53 -20.88
N SER A 311 0.02 14.62 -21.52
CA SER A 311 -1.39 14.84 -21.87
C SER A 311 -2.24 13.55 -21.91
N GLY A 312 -3.55 13.72 -22.09
CA GLY A 312 -4.51 12.63 -22.26
C GLY A 312 -4.53 11.63 -21.10
N LEU A 313 -4.83 10.37 -21.43
CA LEU A 313 -4.91 9.27 -20.47
C LEU A 313 -3.58 9.04 -19.73
N ASP A 314 -2.45 9.12 -20.44
CA ASP A 314 -1.13 8.87 -19.86
C ASP A 314 -0.73 9.87 -18.76
N ARG A 315 -1.16 11.13 -18.87
CA ARG A 315 -1.05 12.12 -17.81
C ARG A 315 -1.87 11.74 -16.59
N ASP A 316 -3.09 11.29 -16.80
CA ASP A 316 -4.02 11.01 -15.70
C ASP A 316 -3.62 9.71 -14.98
N VAL A 317 -3.08 8.72 -15.72
CA VAL A 317 -2.35 7.56 -15.18
C VAL A 317 -1.14 7.99 -14.34
N PHE A 318 -0.30 8.90 -14.87
CA PHE A 318 0.86 9.44 -14.14
C PHE A 318 0.42 10.12 -12.83
N LEU A 319 -0.51 11.06 -12.89
CA LEU A 319 -1.01 11.79 -11.72
C LEU A 319 -1.69 10.88 -10.69
N ALA A 320 -2.33 9.79 -11.12
CA ALA A 320 -2.92 8.79 -10.24
C ALA A 320 -1.85 7.92 -9.55
N TYR A 321 -0.78 7.52 -10.24
CA TYR A 321 0.17 6.53 -9.72
C TYR A 321 1.48 7.09 -9.15
N ARG A 322 1.85 8.33 -9.48
CA ARG A 322 3.12 8.96 -9.07
C ARG A 322 3.37 9.00 -7.56
N HIS A 323 2.33 8.89 -6.73
CA HIS A 323 2.47 8.78 -5.27
C HIS A 323 3.00 7.41 -4.84
N THR A 324 2.55 6.33 -5.50
CA THR A 324 3.02 4.97 -5.25
C THR A 324 4.50 4.83 -5.60
N ILE A 325 4.96 5.52 -6.65
CA ILE A 325 6.35 5.44 -7.13
C ILE A 325 7.36 5.94 -6.08
N TYR A 326 7.10 7.04 -5.35
CA TYR A 326 8.04 7.47 -4.29
C TYR A 326 7.94 6.58 -3.03
N ILE A 327 6.79 5.97 -2.75
CA ILE A 327 6.63 4.98 -1.67
C ILE A 327 7.43 3.70 -2.00
N GLU A 328 7.39 3.26 -3.26
CA GLU A 328 8.20 2.15 -3.79
C GLU A 328 9.70 2.45 -3.68
N ALA A 329 10.14 3.67 -4.01
CA ALA A 329 11.52 4.11 -3.86
C ALA A 329 12.02 4.02 -2.40
N PHE A 330 11.22 4.45 -1.41
CA PHE A 330 11.53 4.24 0.01
C PHE A 330 11.62 2.76 0.39
N GLN A 331 10.76 1.90 -0.16
CA GLN A 331 10.75 0.46 0.11
C GLN A 331 11.92 -0.30 -0.53
N ARG A 332 12.58 0.29 -1.54
CA ARG A 332 13.71 -0.31 -2.27
C ARG A 332 15.11 0.11 -1.80
N ASP A 333 15.24 1.13 -0.96
CA ASP A 333 16.50 1.85 -0.75
C ASP A 333 17.08 2.37 -2.09
N GLU A 334 16.26 3.12 -2.85
CA GLU A 334 16.67 3.72 -4.13
C GLU A 334 16.16 5.16 -4.27
N PRO A 335 16.91 6.08 -4.92
CA PRO A 335 16.40 7.39 -5.33
C PRO A 335 15.18 7.28 -6.25
N CYS A 336 14.19 8.15 -6.06
CA CYS A 336 13.00 8.20 -6.91
C CYS A 336 13.32 8.91 -8.24
N PHE A 337 13.17 8.22 -9.37
CA PHE A 337 13.45 8.76 -10.71
C PHE A 337 12.57 9.97 -11.08
N LEU A 338 11.47 10.20 -10.38
CA LEU A 338 10.65 11.38 -10.58
C LEU A 338 11.33 12.66 -10.08
N SER A 339 12.43 12.54 -9.32
CA SER A 339 13.35 13.65 -9.00
C SER A 339 14.34 14.01 -10.12
N ASP A 340 14.42 13.20 -11.19
CA ASP A 340 15.25 13.51 -12.36
C ASP A 340 14.70 14.77 -13.07
N PRO A 341 15.56 15.70 -13.56
CA PRO A 341 15.12 17.02 -14.05
C PRO A 341 14.00 17.00 -15.10
N GLU A 342 14.04 16.04 -16.03
CA GLU A 342 13.02 15.90 -17.08
C GLU A 342 11.62 15.57 -16.51
N TRP A 343 11.56 14.75 -15.46
CA TRP A 343 10.31 14.39 -14.79
C TRP A 343 9.80 15.51 -13.88
N VAL A 344 10.73 16.22 -13.22
CA VAL A 344 10.45 17.46 -12.48
C VAL A 344 9.84 18.52 -13.39
N ASP A 345 10.35 18.69 -14.62
CA ASP A 345 9.83 19.66 -15.57
C ASP A 345 8.53 19.22 -16.26
N VAL A 346 8.30 17.91 -16.43
CA VAL A 346 6.99 17.38 -16.84
C VAL A 346 5.94 17.60 -15.75
N ALA A 347 6.26 17.40 -14.47
CA ALA A 347 5.33 17.66 -13.37
C ALA A 347 4.91 19.15 -13.33
N LYS A 348 5.86 20.08 -13.47
CA LYS A 348 5.57 21.53 -13.59
C LYS A 348 4.66 21.85 -14.77
N GLN A 349 4.95 21.30 -15.96
CA GLN A 349 4.13 21.53 -17.17
C GLN A 349 2.70 21.00 -17.02
N ILE A 350 2.55 19.80 -16.44
CA ILE A 350 1.25 19.20 -16.15
C ILE A 350 0.47 20.04 -15.13
N HIS A 351 1.12 20.50 -14.06
CA HIS A 351 0.51 21.34 -13.05
C HIS A 351 0.01 22.66 -13.65
N GLU A 352 0.85 23.35 -14.43
CA GLU A 352 0.54 24.63 -15.06
C GLU A 352 -0.59 24.51 -16.12
N ASP A 353 -0.61 23.45 -16.94
CA ASP A 353 -1.73 23.19 -17.87
C ASP A 353 -3.05 22.93 -17.12
N LEU A 354 -3.00 22.14 -16.05
CA LEU A 354 -4.17 21.85 -15.22
C LEU A 354 -4.62 23.02 -14.36
N ARG A 355 -3.71 23.96 -14.05
CA ARG A 355 -4.00 25.23 -13.40
C ARG A 355 -4.74 26.17 -14.35
N ARG A 356 -4.26 26.30 -15.59
CA ARG A 356 -4.92 27.09 -16.66
C ARG A 356 -6.29 26.54 -17.05
N SER A 357 -6.51 25.23 -16.96
CA SER A 357 -7.84 24.61 -17.15
C SER A 357 -8.73 24.63 -15.88
N GLY A 358 -8.33 25.37 -14.83
CA GLY A 358 -9.11 25.60 -13.63
C GLY A 358 -10.26 26.59 -13.83
N THR A 359 -11.49 26.16 -13.59
CA THR A 359 -12.71 27.01 -13.63
C THR A 359 -13.26 27.29 -12.24
N LEU A 360 -12.43 27.23 -11.20
CA LEU A 360 -12.79 27.43 -9.79
C LEU A 360 -12.08 28.65 -9.22
N GLN A 361 -12.64 29.19 -8.13
CA GLN A 361 -12.06 30.29 -7.36
C GLN A 361 -10.61 29.99 -6.96
N ASP A 362 -9.72 30.98 -7.03
CA ASP A 362 -8.28 30.86 -6.76
C ASP A 362 -7.97 30.20 -5.41
N GLU A 363 -8.76 30.53 -4.37
CA GLU A 363 -8.68 29.95 -3.02
C GLU A 363 -8.77 28.41 -3.00
N ARG A 364 -9.48 27.82 -3.97
CA ARG A 364 -9.61 26.36 -4.10
C ARG A 364 -8.45 25.77 -4.91
N MET A 365 -7.91 26.53 -5.85
CA MET A 365 -6.73 26.14 -6.62
C MET A 365 -5.45 26.18 -5.78
N GLU A 366 -5.40 27.00 -4.71
CA GLU A 366 -4.32 26.96 -3.71
C GLU A 366 -4.14 25.56 -3.09
N LEU A 367 -5.22 24.78 -2.87
CA LEU A 367 -5.09 23.39 -2.41
C LEU A 367 -4.48 22.46 -3.46
N PHE A 368 -4.61 22.76 -4.75
CA PHE A 368 -3.94 22.02 -5.83
C PHE A 368 -2.45 22.40 -5.91
N ASP A 369 -2.12 23.67 -5.69
CA ASP A 369 -0.74 24.18 -5.64
C ASP A 369 0.02 23.57 -4.46
N LEU A 370 -0.55 23.61 -3.26
CA LEU A 370 0.04 23.05 -2.05
C LEU A 370 0.13 21.51 -2.10
N ALA A 371 -0.76 20.85 -2.84
CA ALA A 371 -0.66 19.42 -3.13
C ALA A 371 0.51 19.11 -4.06
N GLU A 372 0.75 19.95 -5.07
CA GLU A 372 1.89 19.81 -5.98
C GLU A 372 3.21 20.14 -5.27
N GLU A 373 3.29 21.23 -4.49
CA GLU A 373 4.45 21.53 -3.65
C GLU A 373 4.78 20.39 -2.69
N PHE A 374 3.77 19.82 -2.03
CA PHE A 374 3.96 18.66 -1.16
C PHE A 374 4.50 17.46 -1.95
N TYR A 375 3.91 17.15 -3.11
CA TYR A 375 4.37 16.04 -3.95
C TYR A 375 5.82 16.23 -4.42
N MET A 376 6.13 17.43 -4.93
CA MET A 376 7.43 17.80 -5.50
C MET A 376 8.53 17.89 -4.45
N GLU A 377 8.23 18.08 -3.17
CA GLU A 377 9.23 17.94 -2.11
C GLU A 377 9.48 16.46 -1.77
N ASN A 378 8.44 15.63 -1.75
CA ASN A 378 8.53 14.23 -1.32
C ASN A 378 9.40 13.36 -2.23
N ILE A 379 9.41 13.61 -3.54
CA ILE A 379 10.20 12.83 -4.52
C ILE A 379 11.73 12.88 -4.27
N PHE A 380 12.26 13.91 -3.62
CA PHE A 380 13.70 14.00 -3.30
C PHE A 380 14.09 13.27 -2.00
N ILE A 381 13.14 13.00 -1.11
CA ILE A 381 13.41 12.49 0.24
C ILE A 381 13.93 11.03 0.25
N PRO A 382 13.50 10.11 -0.66
CA PRO A 382 14.13 8.80 -0.80
C PRO A 382 15.64 8.86 -1.00
N ALA A 383 16.17 9.82 -1.77
CA ALA A 383 17.61 9.98 -1.96
C ALA A 383 18.32 10.45 -0.68
N THR A 384 17.70 11.34 0.10
CA THR A 384 18.24 11.78 1.41
C THR A 384 18.20 10.65 2.45
N CYS A 385 17.19 9.77 2.40
CA CYS A 385 17.11 8.57 3.23
C CYS A 385 18.18 7.53 2.86
N HIS A 386 18.35 7.28 1.56
CA HIS A 386 19.36 6.38 0.99
C HIS A 386 20.78 6.72 1.47
N ASP A 387 21.14 8.00 1.39
CA ASP A 387 22.44 8.49 1.83
C ASP A 387 22.62 8.39 3.35
N ALA A 388 21.56 8.67 4.12
CA ALA A 388 21.57 8.49 5.58
C ALA A 388 21.80 7.02 5.96
N MET A 389 21.07 6.08 5.34
CA MET A 389 21.22 4.64 5.57
C MET A 389 22.62 4.11 5.20
N ARG A 390 23.27 4.72 4.22
CA ARG A 390 24.63 4.34 3.76
C ARG A 390 25.76 5.03 4.50
N SER A 391 25.46 6.00 5.36
CA SER A 391 26.42 6.79 6.14
C SER A 391 27.45 5.95 6.90
N SER A 392 27.02 4.85 7.56
CA SER A 392 27.92 3.93 8.28
C SER A 392 28.96 3.26 7.37
N LYS A 393 28.57 2.89 6.15
CA LYS A 393 29.45 2.33 5.12
C LYS A 393 30.33 3.41 4.49
N MET A 394 29.78 4.59 4.20
CA MET A 394 30.56 5.69 3.60
C MET A 394 31.67 6.17 4.53
N ARG A 395 31.47 6.14 5.86
CA ARG A 395 32.50 6.41 6.87
C ARG A 395 33.73 5.48 6.79
N GLN A 396 33.60 4.31 6.16
CA GLN A 396 34.69 3.34 5.97
C GLN A 396 35.39 3.49 4.60
N VAL A 397 34.85 4.30 3.70
CA VAL A 397 35.26 4.37 2.28
C VAL A 397 35.80 5.75 1.91
N LEU A 398 35.20 6.81 2.46
CA LEU A 398 35.60 8.20 2.23
C LEU A 398 36.72 8.63 3.21
N SER A 399 37.52 9.61 2.82
CA SER A 399 38.40 10.31 3.76
C SER A 399 37.60 11.08 4.82
N PRO A 400 38.20 11.48 5.96
CA PRO A 400 37.49 12.21 7.02
C PRO A 400 36.78 13.48 6.53
N ASP A 401 37.42 14.27 5.67
CA ASP A 401 36.87 15.52 5.15
C ASP A 401 35.72 15.29 4.16
N GLU A 402 35.89 14.33 3.24
CA GLU A 402 34.81 13.88 2.34
C GLU A 402 33.61 13.33 3.11
N TYR A 403 33.84 12.55 4.17
CA TYR A 403 32.77 12.04 5.01
C TYR A 403 32.04 13.16 5.78
N GLN A 404 32.75 14.19 6.25
CA GLN A 404 32.09 15.35 6.88
C GLN A 404 31.28 16.17 5.86
N LEU A 405 31.76 16.34 4.63
CA LEU A 405 30.99 16.97 3.54
C LEU A 405 29.74 16.14 3.18
N TYR A 406 29.87 14.81 3.08
CA TYR A 406 28.77 13.88 2.85
C TYR A 406 27.72 13.94 3.97
N ARG A 407 28.16 13.85 5.23
CA ARG A 407 27.31 13.99 6.42
C ARG A 407 26.59 15.33 6.45
N LYS A 408 27.30 16.44 6.19
CA LYS A 408 26.71 17.78 6.14
C LYS A 408 25.64 17.89 5.05
N SER A 409 25.88 17.35 3.85
CA SER A 409 24.90 17.31 2.75
C SER A 409 23.58 16.63 3.13
N ILE A 410 23.65 15.53 3.89
CA ILE A 410 22.44 14.81 4.36
C ILE A 410 21.71 15.64 5.43
N LEU A 411 22.44 16.21 6.39
CA LEU A 411 21.88 17.06 7.45
C LEU A 411 21.17 18.29 6.87
N ASP A 412 21.83 19.02 5.97
CA ASP A 412 21.30 20.25 5.39
C ASP A 412 20.11 19.98 4.45
N ARG A 413 20.12 18.87 3.69
CA ARG A 413 18.92 18.39 2.97
C ARG A 413 17.78 18.06 3.94
N SER A 414 18.05 17.29 4.99
CA SER A 414 17.04 16.84 5.95
C SER A 414 16.38 18.01 6.68
N ARG A 415 17.17 19.01 7.08
CA ARG A 415 16.70 20.29 7.66
C ARG A 415 15.85 21.09 6.66
N ASN A 416 16.26 21.16 5.39
CA ASN A 416 15.55 21.87 4.33
C ASN A 416 14.18 21.22 4.03
N HIS A 417 14.14 19.91 3.78
CA HIS A 417 12.91 19.14 3.60
C HIS A 417 11.95 19.37 4.78
N ARG A 418 12.44 19.24 6.02
CA ARG A 418 11.67 19.45 7.25
C ARG A 418 11.11 20.87 7.39
N SER A 419 11.89 21.89 6.99
CA SER A 419 11.45 23.29 6.99
C SER A 419 10.33 23.55 5.98
N LYS A 420 10.53 23.12 4.72
CA LYS A 420 9.53 23.26 3.66
C LYS A 420 8.25 22.52 3.97
N LEU A 421 8.32 21.26 4.42
CA LEU A 421 7.13 20.46 4.77
C LEU A 421 6.32 21.11 5.89
N LYS A 422 6.96 21.74 6.89
CA LYS A 422 6.27 22.55 7.90
C LYS A 422 5.58 23.77 7.30
N SER A 423 6.23 24.50 6.40
CA SER A 423 5.64 25.63 5.66
C SER A 423 4.44 25.21 4.82
N ILE A 424 4.56 24.10 4.07
CA ILE A 424 3.48 23.55 3.24
C ILE A 424 2.31 23.09 4.12
N ASN A 425 2.55 22.36 5.22
CA ASN A 425 1.48 21.91 6.10
C ASN A 425 0.77 23.07 6.81
N LEU A 426 1.49 24.13 7.20
CA LEU A 426 0.90 25.34 7.78
C LEU A 426 0.01 26.08 6.77
N ARG A 427 0.50 26.27 5.53
CA ARG A 427 -0.30 26.88 4.45
C ARG A 427 -1.52 26.02 4.10
N PHE A 428 -1.37 24.71 4.03
CA PHE A 428 -2.46 23.76 3.75
C PHE A 428 -3.56 23.82 4.83
N ARG A 429 -3.18 23.85 6.12
CA ARG A 429 -4.14 24.08 7.21
C ARG A 429 -4.83 25.45 7.12
N ALA A 430 -4.12 26.51 6.72
CA ALA A 430 -4.70 27.83 6.53
C ALA A 430 -5.69 27.90 5.34
N ALA A 431 -5.38 27.26 4.22
CA ALA A 431 -6.24 27.16 3.04
C ALA A 431 -7.53 26.38 3.35
N MET A 432 -7.41 25.20 3.95
CA MET A 432 -8.56 24.42 4.46
C MET A 432 -9.45 25.28 5.39
N LYS A 433 -8.84 26.05 6.31
CA LYS A 433 -9.57 26.90 7.25
C LYS A 433 -10.33 28.02 6.54
N ARG A 434 -9.75 28.68 5.53
CA ARG A 434 -10.45 29.69 4.71
C ARG A 434 -11.65 29.09 3.96
N MET A 435 -11.48 27.92 3.37
CA MET A 435 -12.55 27.19 2.67
C MET A 435 -13.60 26.56 3.62
N GLY A 436 -13.46 26.67 4.94
CA GLY A 436 -14.34 26.03 5.94
C GLY A 436 -14.15 24.52 6.12
N VAL A 437 -13.16 23.92 5.46
CA VAL A 437 -12.92 22.47 5.33
C VAL A 437 -11.99 21.97 6.45
N ASN A 438 -12.26 22.36 7.70
CA ASN A 438 -11.42 22.02 8.84
C ASN A 438 -11.49 20.53 9.20
N THR A 439 -10.43 20.00 9.83
CA THR A 439 -10.44 18.67 10.46
C THR A 439 -11.46 18.64 11.60
N THR A 440 -12.42 17.72 11.54
CA THR A 440 -13.39 17.52 12.62
C THR A 440 -12.78 16.62 13.69
N ILE A 441 -12.80 17.07 14.95
CA ILE A 441 -12.40 16.26 16.10
C ILE A 441 -13.64 15.57 16.66
N LEU A 442 -13.59 14.24 16.73
CA LEU A 442 -14.66 13.38 17.26
C LEU A 442 -14.28 12.87 18.66
N GLN A 443 -15.25 12.92 19.57
CA GLN A 443 -15.22 12.21 20.84
C GLN A 443 -15.62 10.75 20.58
N THR A 444 -14.83 9.79 21.06
CA THR A 444 -15.04 8.36 20.81
C THR A 444 -14.79 7.53 22.07
N PRO A 445 -15.41 6.34 22.22
CA PRO A 445 -15.21 5.46 23.37
C PRO A 445 -13.89 4.65 23.29
N ASP A 446 -12.93 5.05 22.47
CA ASP A 446 -11.62 4.39 22.40
C ASP A 446 -10.78 4.80 23.62
N PRO A 447 -10.36 3.85 24.49
CA PRO A 447 -9.73 4.17 25.76
C PRO A 447 -8.28 4.66 25.65
N VAL A 448 -7.67 4.59 24.45
CA VAL A 448 -6.28 5.05 24.21
C VAL A 448 -6.28 6.32 23.37
N PHE A 449 -7.14 6.38 22.35
CA PHE A 449 -7.29 7.56 21.48
C PHE A 449 -8.75 8.03 21.44
N PRO A 450 -9.28 8.60 22.54
CA PRO A 450 -10.67 9.05 22.61
C PRO A 450 -10.94 10.23 21.67
N MET A 451 -9.93 11.08 21.40
CA MET A 451 -9.98 12.06 20.32
C MET A 451 -9.61 11.38 19.01
N GLN A 452 -10.50 11.41 18.01
CA GLN A 452 -10.23 10.90 16.67
C GLN A 452 -10.52 11.97 15.62
N TYR A 453 -9.82 11.92 14.49
CA TYR A 453 -9.96 12.90 13.41
C TYR A 453 -10.80 12.36 12.27
N SER A 454 -11.71 13.20 11.80
CA SER A 454 -12.49 12.98 10.57
C SER A 454 -12.22 14.13 9.60
N TYR A 455 -12.13 13.79 8.31
CA TYR A 455 -11.75 14.71 7.24
C TYR A 455 -12.80 14.67 6.12
N VAL A 456 -12.88 15.72 5.31
CA VAL A 456 -13.93 15.82 4.27
C VAL A 456 -13.68 14.88 3.08
N ASN A 457 -12.44 14.37 2.90
CA ASN A 457 -12.14 13.28 1.98
C ASN A 457 -10.84 12.53 2.37
N VAL A 458 -10.61 11.37 1.73
CA VAL A 458 -9.38 10.57 1.92
C VAL A 458 -8.12 11.34 1.52
N PHE A 459 -8.19 12.28 0.56
CA PHE A 459 -7.04 13.08 0.11
C PHE A 459 -6.47 13.96 1.23
N ILE A 460 -7.31 14.68 1.98
CA ILE A 460 -6.84 15.46 3.13
C ILE A 460 -6.23 14.54 4.19
N GLY A 461 -6.89 13.41 4.50
CA GLY A 461 -6.40 12.43 5.47
C GLY A 461 -5.02 11.88 5.08
N SER A 462 -4.85 11.43 3.83
CA SER A 462 -3.57 10.94 3.31
C SER A 462 -2.49 12.01 3.27
N THR A 463 -2.83 13.28 3.02
CA THR A 463 -1.88 14.40 3.06
C THR A 463 -1.34 14.64 4.47
N HIS A 464 -2.21 14.55 5.51
CA HIS A 464 -1.77 14.63 6.90
C HIS A 464 -0.91 13.42 7.29
N VAL A 465 -1.37 12.20 7.01
CA VAL A 465 -0.61 10.97 7.28
C VAL A 465 0.76 10.98 6.60
N GLY A 466 0.83 11.40 5.33
CA GLY A 466 2.08 11.54 4.59
C GLY A 466 3.02 12.56 5.24
N TYR A 467 2.53 13.74 5.59
CA TYR A 467 3.30 14.76 6.32
C TYR A 467 3.86 14.21 7.64
N TYR A 468 3.02 13.57 8.48
CA TYR A 468 3.44 13.02 9.77
C TYR A 468 4.48 11.91 9.61
N THR A 469 4.28 10.99 8.66
CA THR A 469 5.19 9.88 8.36
C THR A 469 6.57 10.39 7.93
N ILE A 470 6.61 11.33 7.00
CA ILE A 470 7.86 11.85 6.42
C ILE A 470 8.59 12.73 7.43
N MET A 471 7.87 13.50 8.25
CA MET A 471 8.43 14.21 9.39
C MET A 471 9.14 13.27 10.38
N ILE A 472 8.55 12.11 10.70
CA ILE A 472 9.19 11.10 11.57
C ILE A 472 10.47 10.55 10.92
N ILE A 473 10.46 10.23 9.62
CA ILE A 473 11.66 9.75 8.89
C ILE A 473 12.78 10.78 8.94
N LEU A 474 12.50 12.06 8.63
CA LEU A 474 13.48 13.14 8.67
C LEU A 474 14.03 13.36 10.08
N ASN A 475 13.18 13.28 11.10
CA ASN A 475 13.59 13.37 12.50
C ASN A 475 14.46 12.18 12.96
N LEU A 476 14.20 10.97 12.47
CA LEU A 476 15.04 9.80 12.76
C LEU A 476 16.44 9.96 12.14
N ILE A 477 16.53 10.45 10.90
CA ILE A 477 17.80 10.78 10.24
C ILE A 477 18.56 11.85 11.04
N LEU A 478 17.89 12.95 11.40
CA LEU A 478 18.52 14.04 12.17
C LEU A 478 18.94 13.59 13.58
N LYS A 479 18.10 12.82 14.28
CA LYS A 479 18.43 12.21 15.58
C LYS A 479 19.72 11.40 15.49
N GLU A 480 19.80 10.48 14.53
CA GLU A 480 20.95 9.58 14.41
C GLU A 480 22.22 10.35 14.04
N MET A 481 22.13 11.28 13.09
CA MET A 481 23.29 11.97 12.55
C MET A 481 23.77 13.17 13.39
N GLU A 482 22.93 13.77 14.23
CA GLU A 482 23.30 14.85 15.16
C GLU A 482 23.56 14.36 16.61
N SER A 483 23.28 13.09 16.91
CA SER A 483 23.40 12.46 18.25
C SER A 483 24.67 12.81 19.03
N ALA A 484 25.84 12.77 18.37
CA ALA A 484 27.16 13.01 18.97
C ALA A 484 27.56 14.49 19.08
N GLU A 485 26.83 15.41 18.44
CA GLU A 485 27.18 16.85 18.39
C GLU A 485 26.15 17.75 19.07
N ALA A 486 24.90 17.31 19.19
CA ALA A 486 23.80 18.08 19.76
C ALA A 486 22.83 17.19 20.55
N PRO A 487 23.25 16.61 21.69
CA PRO A 487 22.44 15.67 22.46
C PRO A 487 21.07 16.25 22.85
N ASP A 488 20.99 17.54 23.19
CA ASP A 488 19.75 18.24 23.56
C ASP A 488 18.66 18.14 22.48
N LYS A 489 19.05 18.12 21.20
CA LYS A 489 18.10 17.96 20.08
C LYS A 489 17.56 16.55 19.97
N THR A 490 18.27 15.54 20.46
CA THR A 490 17.83 14.13 20.45
C THR A 490 16.51 13.98 21.19
N GLY A 491 16.37 14.60 22.37
CA GLY A 491 15.12 14.63 23.13
C GLY A 491 13.98 15.32 22.37
N LEU A 492 14.27 16.44 21.70
CA LEU A 492 13.29 17.16 20.89
C LEU A 492 12.78 16.34 19.70
N TYR A 493 13.65 15.62 18.99
CA TYR A 493 13.25 14.74 17.88
C TYR A 493 12.43 13.54 18.36
N ILE A 494 12.76 12.96 19.52
CA ILE A 494 11.98 11.86 20.14
C ILE A 494 10.58 12.36 20.52
N MET A 495 10.49 13.51 21.21
CA MET A 495 9.21 14.10 21.63
C MET A 495 8.31 14.47 20.44
N GLU A 496 8.88 15.10 19.40
CA GLU A 496 8.12 15.43 18.18
C GLU A 496 7.66 14.15 17.47
N ASN A 497 8.50 13.10 17.38
CA ASN A 497 8.12 11.83 16.78
C ASN A 497 6.98 11.13 17.52
N ARG A 498 6.95 11.18 18.86
CA ARG A 498 5.85 10.61 19.65
C ARG A 498 4.53 11.31 19.36
N GLU A 499 4.53 12.65 19.25
CA GLU A 499 3.30 13.38 18.96
C GLU A 499 2.84 13.20 17.49
N LEU A 500 3.78 13.14 16.54
CA LEU A 500 3.47 12.79 15.14
C LEU A 500 2.88 11.37 15.02
N ALA A 501 3.37 10.41 15.83
CA ALA A 501 2.81 9.06 15.89
C ALA A 501 1.38 9.05 16.48
N ARG A 502 1.10 9.87 17.49
CA ARG A 502 -0.26 10.06 18.04
C ARG A 502 -1.20 10.68 17.01
N GLU A 503 -0.75 11.68 16.25
CA GLU A 503 -1.53 12.27 15.15
C GLU A 503 -1.95 11.21 14.11
N ILE A 504 -1.05 10.27 13.77
CA ILE A 504 -1.34 9.12 12.91
C ILE A 504 -2.40 8.21 13.56
N CYS A 505 -2.29 7.90 14.85
CA CYS A 505 -3.30 7.11 15.58
C CYS A 505 -4.68 7.79 15.56
N ARG A 506 -4.76 9.07 15.92
CA ARG A 506 -6.01 9.88 15.87
C ARG A 506 -6.64 9.89 14.47
N THR A 507 -5.82 9.88 13.42
CA THR A 507 -6.25 9.82 12.00
C THR A 507 -6.78 8.45 11.56
N THR A 508 -6.42 7.37 12.26
CA THR A 508 -6.59 5.98 11.77
C THR A 508 -8.05 5.60 11.52
N SER A 509 -8.96 5.95 12.44
CA SER A 509 -10.37 5.55 12.38
C SER A 509 -11.08 6.03 11.10
N PHE A 510 -10.83 7.28 10.71
CA PHE A 510 -11.27 7.82 9.42
C PHE A 510 -10.58 7.13 8.25
N MET A 511 -9.27 6.91 8.30
CA MET A 511 -8.57 6.27 7.18
C MET A 511 -9.11 4.86 6.91
N LEU A 512 -9.46 4.06 7.92
CA LEU A 512 -10.06 2.74 7.71
C LEU A 512 -11.49 2.74 7.12
N THR A 513 -12.18 3.88 7.15
CA THR A 513 -13.57 4.03 6.68
C THR A 513 -13.72 4.91 5.45
N SER A 514 -12.71 5.72 5.11
CA SER A 514 -12.77 6.76 4.08
C SER A 514 -12.81 6.27 2.63
N SER A 515 -12.03 5.24 2.30
CA SER A 515 -11.99 4.53 1.02
C SER A 515 -11.10 3.30 1.15
N PHE A 516 -11.05 2.40 0.17
CA PHE A 516 -10.10 1.27 0.21
C PHE A 516 -8.62 1.71 0.16
N LEU A 517 -8.27 2.92 -0.33
CA LEU A 517 -6.89 3.44 -0.26
C LEU A 517 -6.54 3.97 1.14
N GLY A 518 -7.54 4.29 1.97
CA GLY A 518 -7.32 4.82 3.31
C GLY A 518 -6.46 3.90 4.19
N PRO A 519 -6.74 2.59 4.30
CA PRO A 519 -5.85 1.62 4.92
C PRO A 519 -4.43 1.61 4.30
N PHE A 520 -4.31 1.59 2.97
CA PHE A 520 -3.01 1.58 2.28
C PHE A 520 -2.12 2.76 2.68
N TYR A 521 -2.66 3.97 2.68
CA TYR A 521 -1.92 5.17 3.06
C TYR A 521 -1.44 5.17 4.52
N ILE A 522 -2.08 4.42 5.42
CA ILE A 522 -1.77 4.46 6.86
C ILE A 522 -1.05 3.22 7.40
N ILE A 523 -1.05 2.08 6.70
CA ILE A 523 -0.32 0.86 7.14
C ILE A 523 1.17 1.14 7.37
N PHE A 524 1.82 1.86 6.44
CA PHE A 524 3.23 2.22 6.59
C PHE A 524 3.46 3.23 7.73
N ALA A 525 2.56 4.21 7.89
CA ALA A 525 2.61 5.19 8.96
C ALA A 525 2.49 4.55 10.35
N LEU A 526 1.54 3.62 10.53
CA LEU A 526 1.37 2.84 11.76
C LEU A 526 2.57 1.93 12.04
N ARG A 527 3.16 1.30 11.02
CA ARG A 527 4.40 0.52 11.16
C ARG A 527 5.58 1.39 11.60
N LEU A 528 5.65 2.63 11.13
CA LEU A 528 6.64 3.61 11.57
C LEU A 528 6.38 4.08 13.01
N SER A 529 5.11 4.27 13.42
CA SER A 529 4.76 4.54 14.82
C SER A 529 5.29 3.46 15.79
N LEU A 530 5.34 2.18 15.38
CA LEU A 530 5.96 1.10 16.18
C LEU A 530 7.50 1.22 16.35
N THR A 531 8.17 2.15 15.67
CA THR A 531 9.60 2.43 15.89
C THR A 531 9.86 3.64 16.79
N VAL A 532 8.81 4.42 17.12
CA VAL A 532 8.92 5.65 17.93
C VAL A 532 8.00 5.71 19.14
N LEU A 533 7.00 4.81 19.24
CA LEU A 533 6.21 4.61 20.45
C LEU A 533 6.88 3.59 21.37
N GLU A 534 7.12 3.99 22.62
CA GLU A 534 7.58 3.13 23.72
C GLU A 534 6.61 1.96 23.97
N PRO A 535 7.05 0.86 24.62
CA PRO A 535 6.15 -0.21 25.10
C PRO A 535 5.00 0.34 25.95
N GLY A 536 3.79 -0.23 25.77
CA GLY A 536 2.58 0.16 26.50
C GLY A 536 1.40 0.52 25.58
N VAL A 537 0.34 1.06 26.19
CA VAL A 537 -1.00 1.13 25.60
C VAL A 537 -1.09 1.80 24.22
N GLU A 538 -0.29 2.84 23.95
CA GLU A 538 -0.21 3.53 22.65
C GLU A 538 0.30 2.60 21.54
N ARG A 539 1.35 1.82 21.84
CA ARG A 539 1.99 0.85 20.93
C ARG A 539 1.12 -0.39 20.72
N ASP A 540 0.52 -0.90 21.79
CA ASP A 540 -0.34 -2.09 21.73
C ASP A 540 -1.63 -1.80 20.95
N TRP A 541 -2.14 -0.57 21.04
CA TRP A 541 -3.24 -0.11 20.21
C TRP A 541 -2.86 -0.14 18.72
N VAL A 542 -1.67 0.35 18.35
CA VAL A 542 -1.18 0.30 16.96
C VAL A 542 -1.02 -1.14 16.48
N LEU A 543 -0.48 -2.04 17.32
CA LEU A 543 -0.41 -3.47 17.01
C LEU A 543 -1.80 -4.07 16.76
N ARG A 544 -2.78 -3.82 17.65
CA ARG A 544 -4.17 -4.28 17.47
C ARG A 544 -4.79 -3.74 16.18
N LYS A 545 -4.57 -2.47 15.83
CA LYS A 545 -5.07 -1.87 14.59
C LYS A 545 -4.43 -2.47 13.34
N LEU A 546 -3.12 -2.74 13.32
CA LEU A 546 -2.48 -3.39 12.17
C LEU A 546 -2.99 -4.83 11.94
N HIS A 547 -3.22 -5.59 13.02
CA HIS A 547 -3.87 -6.91 12.92
C HIS A 547 -5.33 -6.80 12.43
N GLN A 548 -6.10 -5.82 12.93
CA GLN A 548 -7.45 -5.53 12.42
C GLN A 548 -7.42 -5.28 10.91
N ILE A 549 -6.52 -4.39 10.43
CA ILE A 549 -6.38 -4.06 9.00
C ILE A 549 -6.00 -5.29 8.17
N GLY A 550 -5.14 -6.15 8.69
CA GLY A 550 -4.78 -7.42 8.06
C GLY A 550 -5.99 -8.32 7.82
N ASN A 551 -6.86 -8.42 8.82
CA ASN A 551 -8.04 -9.29 8.76
C ASN A 551 -9.20 -8.69 7.93
N THR A 552 -9.39 -7.37 7.91
CA THR A 552 -10.57 -6.73 7.30
C THR A 552 -10.34 -6.00 5.98
N HIS A 553 -9.10 -5.60 5.64
CA HIS A 553 -8.84 -4.79 4.43
C HIS A 553 -7.69 -5.32 3.58
N MET A 554 -6.49 -5.49 4.17
CA MET A 554 -5.23 -5.70 3.45
C MET A 554 -4.32 -6.61 4.27
N LYS A 555 -4.33 -7.91 3.97
CA LYS A 555 -3.59 -8.95 4.71
C LYS A 555 -2.13 -8.59 5.01
N MET A 556 -1.45 -7.96 4.05
CA MET A 556 -0.08 -7.47 4.18
C MET A 556 0.17 -6.53 5.38
N ALA A 557 -0.86 -5.98 6.02
CA ALA A 557 -0.73 -5.19 7.25
C ALA A 557 -0.36 -6.06 8.48
N ALA A 558 -0.86 -7.29 8.55
CA ALA A 558 -0.57 -8.27 9.61
C ALA A 558 0.73 -9.08 9.37
N ASP A 559 1.41 -8.87 8.24
CA ASP A 559 2.79 -9.34 7.97
C ASP A 559 3.80 -8.55 8.83
N ILE A 560 3.72 -8.74 10.14
CA ILE A 560 4.55 -8.17 11.20
C ILE A 560 5.33 -9.35 11.83
N PRO A 561 6.61 -9.18 12.21
CA PRO A 561 7.28 -10.16 13.07
C PRO A 561 6.41 -10.47 14.30
N PRO A 562 6.12 -11.74 14.61
CA PRO A 562 5.36 -12.06 15.82
C PRO A 562 6.16 -11.59 17.03
N LEU A 563 5.48 -11.01 18.01
CA LEU A 563 6.08 -10.84 19.33
C LEU A 563 6.37 -12.24 19.87
N GLU A 564 7.62 -12.51 20.22
CA GLU A 564 7.90 -13.71 21.00
C GLU A 564 7.19 -13.60 22.36
N PRO A 565 6.59 -14.69 22.87
CA PRO A 565 6.03 -14.68 24.21
C PRO A 565 7.09 -14.33 25.24
N ASP A 566 6.65 -13.70 26.33
CA ASP A 566 7.55 -13.26 27.36
C ASP A 566 8.03 -14.41 28.26
N ARG A 567 9.27 -14.32 28.76
CA ARG A 567 9.99 -15.44 29.37
C ARG A 567 10.26 -15.31 30.86
N ARG A 568 10.23 -14.11 31.47
CA ARG A 568 10.57 -13.99 32.92
C ARG A 568 9.44 -14.44 33.86
N VAL A 569 8.22 -14.64 33.31
CA VAL A 569 7.08 -15.22 34.05
C VAL A 569 7.38 -16.64 34.56
N GLU A 570 8.14 -17.44 33.81
CA GLU A 570 8.45 -18.85 34.17
C GLU A 570 9.57 -19.01 35.22
N GLU A 571 10.30 -17.93 35.55
CA GLU A 571 11.39 -17.95 36.54
C GLU A 571 10.92 -17.44 37.92
N LEU A 572 10.06 -16.41 37.97
CA LEU A 572 9.42 -15.96 39.23
C LEU A 572 8.47 -17.02 39.83
N THR A 573 7.95 -17.95 39.03
CA THR A 573 7.12 -19.08 39.50
C THR A 573 7.90 -20.30 39.98
N ARG A 574 9.21 -20.17 40.26
CA ARG A 574 10.09 -21.27 40.70
C ARG A 574 10.83 -21.04 42.02
N ILE A 575 10.56 -19.93 42.71
CA ILE A 575 11.01 -19.73 44.09
C ILE A 575 10.01 -20.41 45.01
N ASP A 576 10.48 -21.27 45.92
CA ASP A 576 9.62 -21.94 46.89
C ASP A 576 9.22 -20.94 47.99
N PRO A 577 7.91 -20.75 48.28
CA PRO A 577 7.46 -19.83 49.34
C PRO A 577 8.03 -20.13 50.73
N SER A 578 8.58 -21.32 50.97
CA SER A 578 9.21 -21.69 52.24
C SER A 578 10.60 -21.08 52.49
N GLU A 579 11.26 -20.46 51.49
CA GLU A 579 12.59 -19.83 51.68
C GLU A 579 12.53 -18.43 52.33
N PHE A 580 11.34 -17.87 52.59
CA PHE A 580 11.15 -16.51 53.15
C PHE A 580 10.44 -16.49 54.52
N ASP A 581 10.73 -17.46 55.40
CA ASP A 581 10.22 -17.48 56.77
C ASP A 581 11.03 -16.55 57.70
N ILE A 582 10.69 -15.25 57.67
CA ILE A 582 11.34 -14.22 58.49
C ILE A 582 10.70 -14.18 59.89
N ASN A 583 11.49 -14.51 60.93
CA ASN A 583 11.07 -14.44 62.33
C ASN A 583 10.91 -12.98 62.80
N TRP A 584 9.67 -12.49 62.88
CA TRP A 584 9.35 -11.12 63.29
C TRP A 584 9.60 -10.79 64.78
N ASN A 585 10.09 -11.74 65.58
CA ASN A 585 10.42 -11.49 66.99
C ASN A 585 11.82 -10.86 67.20
N ASP A 586 12.69 -10.85 66.19
CA ASP A 586 14.10 -10.43 66.32
C ASP A 586 14.32 -8.93 65.99
N VAL A 587 13.27 -8.09 66.03
CA VAL A 587 13.32 -6.66 65.69
C VAL A 587 12.82 -5.79 66.85
N GLU A 588 13.69 -5.54 67.83
CA GLU A 588 13.43 -4.52 68.86
C GLU A 588 13.51 -3.11 68.26
N ILE A 589 12.35 -2.44 68.16
CA ILE A 589 12.29 -1.01 67.81
C ILE A 589 12.09 -0.21 69.10
N ASN A 590 13.14 0.49 69.53
CA ASN A 590 13.06 1.39 70.68
C ASN A 590 12.32 2.69 70.30
N LEU A 591 11.40 3.15 71.16
CA LEU A 591 10.31 4.07 70.78
C LEU A 591 10.33 5.44 71.48
N GLU A 592 11.39 5.80 72.21
CA GLU A 592 11.43 7.02 73.04
C GLU A 592 11.90 8.30 72.30
N ASP A 593 12.55 8.18 71.14
CA ASP A 593 13.30 9.30 70.48
C ASP A 593 12.49 10.17 69.48
N CYS A 594 11.16 10.20 69.57
CA CYS A 594 10.30 10.98 68.64
C CYS A 594 9.26 11.86 69.36
N HIS A 595 9.74 12.95 69.97
CA HIS A 595 8.86 14.04 70.42
C HIS A 595 8.24 14.80 69.23
N LEU A 596 6.92 14.94 69.25
CA LEU A 596 6.13 15.79 68.35
C LEU A 596 5.64 17.03 69.11
N ASP A 597 6.21 18.20 68.79
CA ASP A 597 5.64 19.52 69.07
C ASP A 597 6.17 20.53 68.02
N ASP A 598 5.42 21.63 67.83
CA ASP A 598 5.67 22.76 66.92
C ASP A 598 5.68 22.52 65.38
N VAL A 599 4.44 22.47 64.85
CA VAL A 599 3.92 23.11 63.59
C VAL A 599 4.69 22.97 62.28
#